data_AF-A0A369JD32-F1
#
_entry.id   AF-A0A369JD32-F1
#
_cell.length_a   1.000
_cell.length_b   1.000
_cell.length_c   1.000
_cell.angle_alpha   90.00
_cell.angle_beta   90.00
_cell.angle_gamma   90.00
#
_symmetry.space_group_name_H-M   'P 1'
#
loop_
_entity.id
_entity.type
_entity.pdbx_description
1 polymer ?
#
loop_
_entity_poly.entity_id
_entity_poly.type
_entity_poly.pdbx_seq_one_letter_code
_entity_poly.pdbx_strand_id
1 'polypeptide(L)'
;MHIPLLLFGIWAFWAIASAALPISCSRDADARSSLQGDLTLEHAITDIKSRALTAPQIGQEAIKVQEAQASKAYRRTGGSGISETERLQVKGALRQAGARLRATSNLPNRHAVFTTNTGTWTGKDVRKAIFNSYLHAAAPIRVPNGFQPKDFNNYRYRHTVHDNQGKQVEHPVPSLPKSPPGLKEYPLEAGSRTGFTASRKLGPARVMTTSNHGKDMFHGVVAHDNSYPGGSRGDHYPVSQQPPVQRASPTWRLPKSWFN
;
A
#
# COMPACT_ATOMS: atom_id res chain seq x y z
N MET A 1 -28.54 53.74 27.04
CA MET A 1 -28.21 52.31 27.21
C MET A 1 -28.45 51.63 25.87
N HIS A 2 -27.39 51.16 25.21
CA HIS A 2 -27.44 50.58 23.87
C HIS A 2 -26.73 49.22 23.88
N ILE A 3 -27.40 48.22 23.33
CA ILE A 3 -26.94 46.84 23.13
C ILE A 3 -26.46 46.72 21.67
N PRO A 4 -25.31 46.09 21.37
CA PRO A 4 -25.03 45.63 20.02
C PRO A 4 -25.23 44.11 19.88
N LEU A 5 -26.04 43.78 18.87
CA LEU A 5 -26.14 42.52 18.14
C LEU A 5 -24.76 42.04 17.63
N LEU A 6 -24.58 40.73 17.49
CA LEU A 6 -23.81 40.15 16.39
C LEU A 6 -24.33 38.77 15.97
N LEU A 7 -24.25 38.55 14.66
CA LEU A 7 -25.00 37.62 13.82
C LEU A 7 -24.57 36.15 13.92
N PHE A 8 -25.55 35.25 13.92
CA PHE A 8 -25.42 33.86 13.48
C PHE A 8 -25.81 33.77 12.00
N GLY A 9 -25.05 33.02 11.21
CA GLY A 9 -25.46 32.64 9.86
C GLY A 9 -24.72 31.40 9.39
N ILE A 10 -25.39 30.24 9.38
CA ILE A 10 -24.93 29.09 8.59
C ILE A 10 -26.13 28.24 8.11
N TRP A 11 -25.96 27.77 6.86
CA TRP A 11 -26.52 26.58 6.20
C TRP A 11 -27.68 26.79 5.21
N ALA A 12 -27.29 26.93 3.93
CA ALA A 12 -28.16 26.66 2.79
C ALA A 12 -27.99 25.20 2.32
N PHE A 13 -29.14 24.55 2.10
CA PHE A 13 -29.33 23.26 1.46
C PHE A 13 -28.88 23.27 -0.01
N TRP A 14 -28.28 22.17 -0.48
CA TRP A 14 -28.35 21.78 -1.90
C TRP A 14 -28.51 20.27 -2.02
N ALA A 15 -29.65 19.86 -2.58
CA ALA A 15 -29.94 18.53 -3.07
C ALA A 15 -29.69 18.52 -4.59
N ILE A 16 -29.07 17.45 -5.13
CA ILE A 16 -29.16 17.15 -6.57
C ILE A 16 -29.30 15.65 -6.79
N ALA A 17 -30.21 15.35 -7.70
CA ALA A 17 -30.77 14.09 -8.13
C ALA A 17 -29.76 13.05 -8.64
N SER A 18 -30.12 11.78 -8.41
CA SER A 18 -29.56 10.61 -9.08
C SER A 18 -30.25 10.41 -10.42
N ALA A 19 -29.49 10.30 -11.51
CA ALA A 19 -29.96 9.74 -12.77
C ALA A 19 -29.06 8.56 -13.14
N ALA A 20 -29.64 7.36 -13.14
CA ALA A 20 -29.09 6.13 -13.68
C ALA A 20 -29.23 6.12 -15.21
N LEU A 21 -28.37 5.39 -15.93
CA LEU A 21 -28.62 4.73 -17.24
C LEU A 21 -27.39 3.83 -17.62
N PRO A 22 -27.49 2.91 -18.60
CA PRO A 22 -27.28 1.48 -18.37
C PRO A 22 -26.03 0.85 -19.04
N ILE A 23 -25.83 -0.43 -18.71
CA ILE A 23 -24.83 -1.39 -19.24
C ILE A 23 -25.33 -2.02 -20.56
N SER A 24 -24.38 -2.44 -21.41
CA SER A 24 -24.37 -3.49 -22.47
C SER A 24 -23.93 -2.92 -23.84
N CYS A 25 -23.19 -3.55 -24.77
CA CYS A 25 -22.88 -4.95 -25.14
C CYS A 25 -21.44 -5.00 -25.77
N SER A 26 -20.62 -6.07 -25.63
CA SER A 26 -20.47 -7.28 -26.51
C SER A 26 -19.54 -7.14 -27.75
N ARG A 27 -18.55 -8.06 -27.86
CA ARG A 27 -17.95 -8.76 -29.04
C ARG A 27 -17.45 -7.93 -30.25
N ASP A 28 -16.38 -8.23 -31.00
CA ASP A 28 -15.57 -9.42 -31.30
C ASP A 28 -14.13 -8.98 -31.69
N ALA A 29 -13.16 -9.92 -31.72
CA ALA A 29 -12.31 -10.22 -32.89
C ALA A 29 -11.00 -10.93 -32.50
N ASP A 30 -10.90 -12.17 -32.98
CA ASP A 30 -9.72 -13.02 -33.02
C ASP A 30 -8.55 -12.42 -33.81
N ALA A 31 -7.33 -12.74 -33.40
CA ALA A 31 -6.23 -13.00 -34.33
C ALA A 31 -5.16 -13.89 -33.66
N ARG A 32 -5.05 -15.12 -34.17
CA ARG A 32 -3.92 -16.03 -33.96
C ARG A 32 -2.68 -15.49 -34.67
N SER A 33 -1.50 -15.65 -34.07
CA SER A 33 -0.28 -15.96 -34.82
C SER A 33 0.77 -16.59 -33.89
N SER A 34 1.26 -17.74 -34.34
CA SER A 34 2.35 -18.53 -33.80
C SER A 34 3.69 -17.80 -33.88
N LEU A 35 4.53 -17.94 -32.85
CA LEU A 35 5.97 -18.06 -33.04
C LEU A 35 6.59 -18.76 -31.81
N GLN A 36 6.88 -20.03 -32.03
CA GLN A 36 7.86 -20.79 -31.27
C GLN A 36 9.21 -20.08 -31.40
N GLY A 37 9.74 -19.65 -30.25
CA GLY A 37 11.11 -19.20 -30.08
C GLY A 37 11.65 -19.88 -28.83
N ASP A 38 12.47 -20.89 -29.06
CA ASP A 38 13.24 -21.64 -28.07
C ASP A 38 14.16 -20.68 -27.29
N LEU A 39 13.71 -20.26 -26.10
CA LEU A 39 14.48 -19.41 -25.19
C LEU A 39 15.18 -20.31 -24.17
N THR A 40 16.44 -20.60 -24.45
CA THR A 40 17.32 -21.29 -23.51
C THR A 40 17.42 -20.52 -22.19
N LEU A 41 17.42 -21.26 -21.08
CA LEU A 41 17.37 -20.75 -19.70
C LEU A 41 18.46 -19.70 -19.39
N GLU A 42 19.58 -19.73 -20.13
CA GLU A 42 20.72 -18.81 -20.05
C GLU A 42 20.37 -17.36 -20.47
N HIS A 43 19.47 -17.16 -21.44
CA HIS A 43 19.04 -15.82 -21.85
C HIS A 43 18.09 -15.17 -20.84
N ALA A 44 17.26 -15.97 -20.16
CA ALA A 44 16.35 -15.46 -19.12
C ALA A 44 17.10 -14.97 -17.86
N ILE A 45 18.24 -15.58 -17.53
CA ILE A 45 19.04 -15.22 -16.34
C ILE A 45 19.83 -13.93 -16.58
N THR A 46 20.26 -13.66 -17.81
CA THR A 46 21.00 -12.44 -18.16
C THR A 46 20.08 -11.21 -18.23
N ASP A 47 18.83 -11.38 -18.67
CA ASP A 47 17.84 -10.30 -18.71
C ASP A 47 17.26 -9.93 -17.32
N ILE A 48 17.35 -10.84 -16.35
CA ILE A 48 17.04 -10.54 -14.94
C ILE A 48 18.19 -9.75 -14.27
N LYS A 49 19.45 -9.98 -14.65
CA LYS A 49 20.60 -9.24 -14.13
C LYS A 49 20.66 -7.80 -14.67
N SER A 50 20.20 -7.55 -15.90
CA SER A 50 20.15 -6.20 -16.51
C SER A 50 18.99 -5.34 -16.00
N ARG A 51 17.97 -5.91 -15.34
CA ARG A 51 16.78 -5.22 -14.81
C ARG A 51 16.80 -4.97 -13.29
N ALA A 52 17.97 -5.04 -12.66
CA ALA A 52 18.14 -4.59 -11.27
C ALA A 52 18.07 -3.06 -11.21
N LEU A 53 16.87 -2.49 -11.32
CA LEU A 53 16.63 -1.08 -11.09
C LEU A 53 17.05 -0.76 -9.65
N THR A 54 18.08 0.06 -9.50
CA THR A 54 18.61 0.51 -8.22
C THR A 54 17.53 1.24 -7.42
N ALA A 55 17.66 1.30 -6.10
CA ALA A 55 16.70 1.96 -5.20
C ALA A 55 16.21 3.37 -5.62
N PRO A 56 17.00 4.22 -6.32
CA PRO A 56 16.53 5.49 -6.88
C PRO A 56 15.51 5.32 -8.03
N GLN A 57 15.65 4.27 -8.83
CA GLN A 57 14.90 4.09 -10.08
C GLN A 57 13.47 3.56 -9.84
N ILE A 58 13.22 2.81 -8.77
CA ILE A 58 11.84 2.40 -8.39
C ILE A 58 11.03 3.62 -7.94
N GLY A 59 11.66 4.57 -7.26
CA GLY A 59 11.04 5.85 -6.92
C GLY A 59 10.71 6.65 -8.18
N GLN A 60 11.66 6.74 -9.12
CA GLN A 60 11.46 7.46 -10.39
C GLN A 60 10.40 6.81 -11.29
N GLU A 61 10.33 5.48 -11.38
CA GLU A 61 9.29 4.79 -12.16
C GLU A 61 7.90 4.90 -11.51
N ALA A 62 7.80 4.91 -10.17
CA ALA A 62 6.53 5.16 -9.49
C ALA A 62 6.06 6.61 -9.72
N ILE A 63 6.98 7.57 -9.66
CA ILE A 63 6.73 8.98 -9.97
C ILE A 63 6.24 9.11 -11.43
N LYS A 64 6.94 8.53 -12.41
CA LYS A 64 6.56 8.61 -13.83
C LYS A 64 5.17 8.04 -14.13
N VAL A 65 4.76 6.93 -13.49
CA VAL A 65 3.41 6.40 -13.71
C VAL A 65 2.34 7.19 -12.99
N GLN A 66 2.64 7.73 -11.82
CA GLN A 66 1.72 8.62 -11.14
C GLN A 66 1.52 9.92 -11.96
N GLU A 67 2.58 10.43 -12.58
CA GLU A 67 2.54 11.55 -13.54
C GLU A 67 1.76 11.19 -14.82
N ALA A 68 1.97 9.99 -15.39
CA ALA A 68 1.25 9.54 -16.59
C ALA A 68 -0.24 9.25 -16.35
N GLN A 69 -0.60 8.77 -15.17
CA GLN A 69 -1.99 8.56 -14.78
C GLN A 69 -2.68 9.89 -14.45
N ALA A 70 -1.97 10.82 -13.81
CA ALA A 70 -2.43 12.19 -13.61
C ALA A 70 -2.63 12.93 -14.94
N SER A 71 -1.73 12.76 -15.92
CA SER A 71 -1.84 13.39 -17.25
C SER A 71 -2.97 12.82 -18.11
N LYS A 72 -3.30 11.53 -17.94
CA LYS A 72 -4.44 10.90 -18.63
C LYS A 72 -5.79 11.29 -18.02
N ALA A 73 -5.83 11.53 -16.70
CA ALA A 73 -6.99 12.14 -16.03
C ALA A 73 -7.17 13.62 -16.43
N TYR A 74 -6.06 14.36 -16.56
CA TYR A 74 -5.99 15.77 -16.98
C TYR A 74 -6.58 16.06 -18.37
N ARG A 75 -6.42 15.16 -19.34
CA ARG A 75 -6.96 15.36 -20.71
C ARG A 75 -8.49 15.30 -20.82
N ARG A 76 -9.19 14.78 -19.80
CA ARG A 76 -10.66 14.61 -19.85
C ARG A 76 -11.47 15.75 -19.25
N THR A 77 -10.84 16.71 -18.54
CA THR A 77 -11.56 17.70 -17.72
C THR A 77 -11.27 19.16 -18.05
N GLY A 78 -10.82 19.47 -19.28
CA GLY A 78 -10.82 20.86 -19.79
C GLY A 78 -10.25 21.92 -18.83
N GLY A 79 -8.92 21.96 -18.68
CA GLY A 79 -8.20 23.20 -18.36
C GLY A 79 -8.36 23.81 -16.97
N SER A 80 -7.66 23.24 -15.98
CA SER A 80 -6.76 24.00 -15.10
C SER A 80 -5.71 23.02 -14.62
N GLY A 81 -4.50 23.12 -15.16
CA GLY A 81 -3.38 22.28 -14.73
C GLY A 81 -3.09 22.49 -13.24
N ILE A 82 -2.52 21.46 -12.60
CA ILE A 82 -1.94 21.58 -11.25
C ILE A 82 -1.06 22.82 -11.25
N SER A 83 -1.41 23.81 -10.43
CA SER A 83 -0.69 25.06 -10.29
C SER A 83 0.76 24.80 -9.84
N GLU A 84 1.68 25.73 -10.12
CA GLU A 84 3.08 25.57 -9.72
C GLU A 84 3.21 25.39 -8.19
N THR A 85 2.37 26.10 -7.42
CA THR A 85 2.27 25.94 -5.96
C THR A 85 1.88 24.52 -5.56
N GLU A 86 0.85 23.94 -6.19
CA GLU A 86 0.44 22.56 -5.92
C GLU A 86 1.54 21.55 -6.31
N ARG A 87 2.29 21.80 -7.39
CA ARG A 87 3.44 20.95 -7.76
C ARG A 87 4.53 20.99 -6.69
N LEU A 88 4.88 22.19 -6.21
CA LEU A 88 5.85 22.37 -5.14
C LEU A 88 5.38 21.68 -3.85
N GLN A 89 4.09 21.78 -3.52
CA GLN A 89 3.49 21.09 -2.38
C GLN A 89 3.59 19.58 -2.50
N VAL A 90 3.21 19.00 -3.66
CA VAL A 90 3.35 17.56 -3.91
C VAL A 90 4.79 17.10 -3.82
N LYS A 91 5.72 17.86 -4.44
CA LYS A 91 7.16 17.56 -4.40
C LYS A 91 7.70 17.58 -2.97
N GLY A 92 7.28 18.57 -2.17
CA GLY A 92 7.61 18.66 -0.74
C GLY A 92 7.10 17.46 0.04
N ALA A 93 5.83 17.10 -0.14
CA ALA A 93 5.21 15.97 0.56
C ALA A 93 5.83 14.62 0.18
N LEU A 94 6.17 14.40 -1.10
CA LEU A 94 6.89 13.20 -1.55
C LEU A 94 8.28 13.10 -0.89
N ARG A 95 9.01 14.22 -0.82
CA ARG A 95 10.31 14.28 -0.14
C ARG A 95 10.16 13.99 1.35
N GLN A 96 9.17 14.58 2.01
CA GLN A 96 8.91 14.38 3.43
C GLN A 96 8.51 12.94 3.74
N ALA A 97 7.59 12.34 2.97
CA ALA A 97 7.19 10.94 3.11
C ALA A 97 8.39 9.99 2.93
N GLY A 98 9.27 10.29 1.98
CA GLY A 98 10.51 9.52 1.76
C GLY A 98 11.53 9.68 2.89
N ALA A 99 11.63 10.86 3.50
CA ALA A 99 12.44 11.09 4.70
C ALA A 99 11.88 10.31 5.90
N ARG A 100 10.57 10.39 6.14
CA ARG A 100 9.88 9.64 7.18
C ARG A 100 10.05 8.14 7.04
N LEU A 101 9.82 7.58 5.84
CA LEU A 101 10.04 6.16 5.57
C LEU A 101 11.48 5.74 5.92
N ARG A 102 12.50 6.54 5.61
CA ARG A 102 13.89 6.21 5.96
C ARG A 102 14.15 6.24 7.46
N ALA A 103 13.45 7.10 8.19
CA ALA A 103 13.52 7.21 9.65
C ALA A 103 12.63 6.18 10.37
N THR A 104 11.71 5.51 9.66
CA THR A 104 10.82 4.51 10.25
C THR A 104 11.61 3.33 10.78
N SER A 105 11.43 3.03 12.07
CA SER A 105 12.03 1.86 12.72
C SER A 105 11.30 0.56 12.35
N ASN A 106 12.02 -0.56 12.41
CA ASN A 106 11.50 -1.92 12.16
C ASN A 106 10.98 -2.18 10.74
N LEU A 107 11.41 -1.41 9.73
CA LEU A 107 10.98 -1.68 8.36
C LEU A 107 11.38 -3.08 7.87
N PRO A 108 10.46 -3.85 7.28
CA PRO A 108 10.77 -5.20 6.82
C PRO A 108 11.73 -5.17 5.64
N ASN A 109 12.52 -6.22 5.44
CA ASN A 109 13.33 -6.36 4.23
C ASN A 109 12.43 -6.30 2.97
N ARG A 110 12.91 -5.74 1.85
CA ARG A 110 12.15 -5.68 0.58
C ARG A 110 11.66 -7.05 0.10
N HIS A 111 12.38 -8.11 0.43
CA HIS A 111 12.07 -9.49 0.07
C HIS A 111 11.38 -10.29 1.19
N ALA A 112 11.06 -9.65 2.32
CA ALA A 112 10.22 -10.28 3.33
C ALA A 112 8.86 -10.64 2.69
N VAL A 113 8.29 -11.77 3.10
CA VAL A 113 6.99 -12.24 2.60
C VAL A 113 6.02 -12.26 3.77
N PHE A 114 4.83 -11.73 3.55
CA PHE A 114 3.72 -11.66 4.49
C PHE A 114 2.57 -12.45 3.88
N THR A 115 2.11 -13.51 4.54
CA THR A 115 1.11 -14.41 3.98
C THR A 115 -0.03 -14.65 4.95
N THR A 116 -1.24 -14.61 4.42
CA THR A 116 -2.47 -15.08 5.05
C THR A 116 -3.22 -15.99 4.07
N ASN A 117 -4.35 -16.56 4.48
CA ASN A 117 -5.19 -17.30 3.54
C ASN A 117 -5.89 -16.39 2.53
N THR A 118 -5.87 -15.07 2.75
CA THR A 118 -6.48 -14.06 1.88
C THR A 118 -5.49 -13.40 0.91
N GLY A 119 -4.19 -13.62 1.06
CA GLY A 119 -3.20 -13.10 0.11
C GLY A 119 -1.75 -13.18 0.57
N THR A 120 -0.86 -12.78 -0.34
CA THR A 120 0.58 -12.70 -0.14
C THR A 120 1.08 -11.32 -0.52
N TRP A 121 1.87 -10.70 0.36
CA TRP A 121 2.48 -9.39 0.15
C TRP A 121 3.97 -9.45 0.39
N THR A 122 4.72 -8.62 -0.32
CA THR A 122 6.17 -8.49 -0.13
C THR A 122 6.50 -7.30 0.75
N GLY A 123 7.70 -7.28 1.33
CA GLY A 123 8.18 -6.11 2.06
C GLY A 123 8.33 -4.87 1.18
N LYS A 124 8.45 -5.03 -0.14
CA LYS A 124 8.33 -3.92 -1.11
C LYS A 124 6.92 -3.32 -1.09
N ASP A 125 5.88 -4.14 -1.05
CA ASP A 125 4.49 -3.69 -0.97
C ASP A 125 4.25 -2.99 0.37
N VAL A 126 4.74 -3.56 1.48
CA VAL A 126 4.63 -2.98 2.83
C VAL A 126 5.30 -1.60 2.90
N ARG A 127 6.55 -1.47 2.44
CA ARG A 127 7.25 -0.18 2.43
C ARG A 127 6.55 0.87 1.59
N LYS A 128 5.92 0.45 0.49
CA LYS A 128 5.13 1.34 -0.37
C LYS A 128 3.85 1.81 0.34
N ALA A 129 3.14 0.91 1.01
CA ALA A 129 1.97 1.26 1.79
C ALA A 129 2.33 2.23 2.94
N ILE A 130 3.47 2.04 3.62
CA ILE A 130 3.96 2.97 4.65
C ILE A 130 4.29 4.35 4.04
N PHE A 131 5.00 4.38 2.91
CA PHE A 131 5.26 5.63 2.19
C PHE A 131 3.95 6.37 1.85
N ASN A 132 2.98 5.65 1.27
CA ASN A 132 1.69 6.22 0.90
C ASN A 132 0.89 6.67 2.13
N SER A 133 1.00 5.97 3.27
CA SER A 133 0.43 6.39 4.55
C SER A 133 0.93 7.78 4.96
N TYR A 134 2.26 7.99 4.92
CA TYR A 134 2.83 9.31 5.23
C TYR A 134 2.47 10.37 4.19
N LEU A 135 2.44 10.00 2.92
CA LEU A 135 2.07 10.91 1.84
C LEU A 135 0.63 11.39 1.97
N HIS A 136 -0.32 10.48 2.24
CA HIS A 136 -1.73 10.81 2.35
C HIS A 136 -2.08 11.45 3.69
N ALA A 137 -1.35 11.16 4.77
CA ALA A 137 -1.49 11.88 6.04
C ALA A 137 -1.21 13.39 5.89
N ALA A 138 -0.30 13.78 4.98
CA ALA A 138 -0.01 15.18 4.69
C ALA A 138 -1.04 15.84 3.76
N ALA A 139 -1.93 15.07 3.13
CA ALA A 139 -2.96 15.54 2.20
C ALA A 139 -2.48 16.60 1.17
N PRO A 140 -1.42 16.33 0.38
CA PRO A 140 -0.78 17.35 -0.45
C PRO A 140 -1.66 17.90 -1.58
N ILE A 141 -2.69 17.17 -1.99
CA ILE A 141 -3.78 17.65 -2.85
C ILE A 141 -5.07 17.04 -2.27
N ARG A 142 -6.20 17.77 -2.38
CA ARG A 142 -7.56 17.36 -1.94
C ARG A 142 -7.74 15.83 -1.94
N VAL A 143 -7.95 15.27 -0.76
CA VAL A 143 -8.05 13.82 -0.57
C VAL A 143 -9.37 13.32 -1.16
N PRO A 144 -9.38 12.37 -2.11
CA PRO A 144 -10.62 11.74 -2.54
C PRO A 144 -11.20 10.92 -1.38
N ASN A 145 -12.53 10.87 -1.28
CA ASN A 145 -13.31 10.18 -0.26
C ASN A 145 -12.66 8.88 0.25
N GLY A 146 -12.56 8.76 1.58
CA GLY A 146 -12.06 7.55 2.26
C GLY A 146 -10.78 7.79 3.07
N PHE A 147 -10.80 8.76 3.98
CA PHE A 147 -9.72 9.17 4.90
C PHE A 147 -8.75 8.03 5.22
N GLN A 148 -7.56 8.08 4.62
CA GLN A 148 -6.42 7.21 4.93
C GLN A 148 -5.20 8.09 5.16
N PRO A 149 -4.33 7.76 6.13
CA PRO A 149 -4.47 6.64 7.07
C PRO A 149 -5.57 6.85 8.12
N LYS A 150 -6.09 5.75 8.69
CA LYS A 150 -7.11 5.76 9.75
C LYS A 150 -6.52 5.45 11.11
N ASP A 151 -7.14 5.93 12.18
CA ASP A 151 -6.84 5.48 13.53
C ASP A 151 -7.21 4.01 13.72
N PHE A 152 -6.34 3.28 14.40
CA PHE A 152 -6.55 1.87 14.70
C PHE A 152 -6.49 1.63 16.21
N ASN A 153 -7.60 1.15 16.76
CA ASN A 153 -7.78 1.01 18.20
C ASN A 153 -7.19 -0.28 18.80
N ASN A 154 -6.66 -1.20 17.99
CA ASN A 154 -6.06 -2.45 18.47
C ASN A 154 -6.89 -3.19 19.53
N TYR A 155 -8.20 -3.27 19.32
CA TYR A 155 -9.10 -3.91 20.28
C TYR A 155 -8.74 -5.37 20.49
N ARG A 156 -8.92 -5.85 21.72
CA ARG A 156 -8.82 -7.27 22.03
C ARG A 156 -9.86 -8.03 21.20
N TYR A 157 -9.50 -9.22 20.73
CA TYR A 157 -10.49 -10.11 20.13
C TYR A 157 -11.58 -10.46 21.14
N ARG A 158 -12.81 -10.64 20.63
CA ARG A 158 -13.95 -11.10 21.45
C ARG A 158 -13.84 -12.58 21.80
N HIS A 159 -13.10 -13.34 21.00
CA HIS A 159 -12.92 -14.79 21.14
C HIS A 159 -11.43 -15.12 21.20
N THR A 160 -11.13 -16.34 21.61
CA THR A 160 -9.76 -16.87 21.55
C THR A 160 -9.33 -16.98 20.09
N VAL A 161 -8.26 -16.29 19.74
CA VAL A 161 -7.65 -16.32 18.41
C VAL A 161 -6.22 -16.83 18.57
N HIS A 162 -5.81 -17.71 17.65
CA HIS A 162 -4.43 -18.20 17.56
C HIS A 162 -3.80 -17.64 16.29
N ASP A 163 -2.52 -17.26 16.36
CA ASP A 163 -1.74 -16.92 15.17
C ASP A 163 -1.43 -18.16 14.32
N ASN A 164 -0.77 -17.97 13.17
CA ASN A 164 -0.40 -19.07 12.28
C ASN A 164 0.63 -20.05 12.90
N GLN A 165 1.17 -19.75 14.09
CA GLN A 165 2.05 -20.66 14.85
C GLN A 165 1.27 -21.40 15.95
N GLY A 166 -0.05 -21.22 16.03
CA GLY A 166 -0.90 -21.79 17.06
C GLY A 166 -0.82 -21.07 18.41
N LYS A 167 -0.08 -19.95 18.50
CA LYS A 167 0.02 -19.19 19.75
C LYS A 167 -1.19 -18.28 19.89
N GLN A 168 -1.80 -18.30 21.08
CA GLN A 168 -2.89 -17.39 21.38
C GLN A 168 -2.44 -15.93 21.25
N VAL A 169 -3.18 -15.14 20.50
CA VAL A 169 -3.00 -13.71 20.33
C VAL A 169 -4.24 -12.99 20.82
N GLU A 170 -4.04 -11.98 21.67
CA GLU A 170 -5.16 -11.23 22.24
C GLU A 170 -5.53 -10.00 21.40
N HIS A 171 -4.59 -9.48 20.62
CA HIS A 171 -4.72 -8.26 19.83
C HIS A 171 -4.25 -8.45 18.39
N PRO A 172 -4.79 -7.67 17.43
CA PRO A 172 -4.30 -7.62 16.04
C PRO A 172 -2.82 -7.26 15.94
N VAL A 173 -2.35 -6.35 16.79
CA VAL A 173 -0.95 -5.98 16.95
C VAL A 173 -0.52 -6.38 18.36
N PRO A 174 0.02 -7.61 18.56
CA PRO A 174 0.25 -8.17 19.89
C PRO A 174 1.27 -7.41 20.75
N SER A 175 2.18 -6.66 20.13
CA SER A 175 3.21 -5.88 20.83
C SER A 175 2.70 -4.56 21.42
N LEU A 176 1.45 -4.19 21.15
CA LEU A 176 0.88 -2.92 21.57
C LEU A 176 -0.35 -3.11 22.47
N PRO A 177 -0.60 -2.16 23.40
CA PRO A 177 -1.82 -2.17 24.20
C PRO A 177 -3.06 -1.84 23.33
N LYS A 178 -4.24 -1.86 23.95
CA LYS A 178 -5.47 -1.31 23.40
C LYS A 178 -5.35 0.21 23.20
N SER A 179 -5.88 0.71 22.10
CA SER A 179 -5.93 2.13 21.70
C SER A 179 -4.60 2.86 21.90
N PRO A 180 -3.49 2.34 21.35
CA PRO A 180 -2.19 2.98 21.51
C PRO A 180 -2.18 4.33 20.77
N PRO A 181 -1.61 5.38 21.36
CA PRO A 181 -1.66 6.72 20.78
C PRO A 181 -0.96 6.76 19.42
N GLY A 182 -1.65 7.33 18.43
CA GLY A 182 -1.10 7.56 17.10
C GLY A 182 -0.90 6.29 16.26
N LEU A 183 -1.49 5.15 16.63
CA LEU A 183 -1.49 3.95 15.79
C LEU A 183 -2.46 4.15 14.62
N LYS A 184 -1.90 3.98 13.43
CA LYS A 184 -2.57 4.19 12.16
C LYS A 184 -2.54 2.92 11.33
N GLU A 185 -3.66 2.64 10.68
CA GLU A 185 -3.76 1.63 9.63
C GLU A 185 -3.74 2.28 8.23
N TYR A 186 -3.16 1.58 7.27
CA TYR A 186 -3.21 1.98 5.86
C TYR A 186 -3.33 0.77 4.92
N PRO A 187 -4.16 0.82 3.87
CA PRO A 187 -4.35 -0.29 2.92
C PRO A 187 -3.07 -0.80 2.27
N LEU A 188 -2.94 -2.13 2.19
CA LEU A 188 -1.83 -2.83 1.58
C LEU A 188 -2.29 -3.58 0.32
N GLU A 189 -1.76 -3.20 -0.84
CA GLU A 189 -2.04 -3.83 -2.14
C GLU A 189 -0.82 -4.61 -2.63
N ALA A 190 -1.01 -5.90 -2.98
CA ALA A 190 0.04 -6.73 -3.56
C ALA A 190 0.31 -6.35 -5.02
N GLY A 191 1.59 -6.23 -5.41
CA GLY A 191 2.00 -6.06 -6.81
C GLY A 191 1.58 -4.75 -7.49
N SER A 192 0.80 -3.89 -6.83
CA SER A 192 0.34 -2.61 -7.35
C SER A 192 1.52 -1.69 -7.60
N ARG A 193 1.64 -1.07 -8.79
CA ARG A 193 2.76 -0.16 -9.11
C ARG A 193 2.82 1.03 -8.16
N THR A 194 1.68 1.65 -7.88
CA THR A 194 1.53 2.86 -7.06
C THR A 194 1.05 2.57 -5.64
N GLY A 195 0.57 1.35 -5.34
CA GLY A 195 -0.07 1.03 -4.06
C GLY A 195 -1.53 1.48 -4.03
N PHE A 196 -2.11 1.58 -2.83
CA PHE A 196 -3.49 2.01 -2.68
C PHE A 196 -3.71 3.46 -3.15
N THR A 197 -4.67 3.62 -4.05
CA THR A 197 -5.23 4.90 -4.49
C THR A 197 -6.69 4.95 -4.05
N ALA A 198 -7.17 6.07 -3.52
CA ALA A 198 -8.50 6.23 -2.91
C ALA A 198 -9.72 5.85 -3.78
N SER A 199 -9.52 5.57 -5.07
CA SER A 199 -10.53 5.09 -6.02
C SER A 199 -10.75 3.57 -6.03
N ARG A 200 -10.01 2.79 -5.21
CA ARG A 200 -10.05 1.32 -5.23
C ARG A 200 -10.66 0.72 -3.96
N LYS A 201 -11.10 -0.53 -4.05
CA LYS A 201 -11.44 -1.34 -2.86
C LYS A 201 -10.19 -1.47 -1.98
N LEU A 202 -10.33 -1.27 -0.67
CA LEU A 202 -9.21 -1.25 0.29
C LEU A 202 -8.41 -2.56 0.36
N GLY A 203 -8.94 -3.67 -0.18
CA GLY A 203 -8.35 -4.99 -0.01
C GLY A 203 -8.38 -5.47 1.45
N PRO A 204 -7.90 -6.70 1.72
CA PRO A 204 -8.01 -7.32 3.04
C PRO A 204 -6.91 -6.87 4.02
N ALA A 205 -5.74 -6.44 3.54
CA ALA A 205 -4.57 -6.19 4.40
C ALA A 205 -4.31 -4.71 4.70
N ARG A 206 -3.72 -4.44 5.86
CA ARG A 206 -3.30 -3.12 6.34
C ARG A 206 -1.89 -3.17 6.89
N VAL A 207 -1.11 -2.11 6.66
CA VAL A 207 0.12 -1.86 7.43
C VAL A 207 -0.22 -1.08 8.69
N MET A 208 0.46 -1.41 9.79
CA MET A 208 0.29 -0.77 11.08
C MET A 208 1.51 0.08 11.42
N THR A 209 1.29 1.38 11.63
CA THR A 209 2.37 2.34 11.90
C THR A 209 1.99 3.28 13.03
N THR A 210 2.96 3.69 13.85
CA THR A 210 2.77 4.81 14.80
C THR A 210 3.70 5.96 14.44
N SER A 211 3.26 7.17 14.79
CA SER A 211 4.09 8.38 14.78
C SER A 211 3.94 9.07 16.12
N ASN A 212 4.92 8.89 17.02
CA ASN A 212 4.89 9.50 18.35
C ASN A 212 6.16 10.34 18.59
N HIS A 213 6.01 11.60 18.96
CA HIS A 213 7.12 12.55 19.17
C HIS A 213 8.18 12.55 18.04
N GLY A 214 7.71 12.51 16.78
CA GLY A 214 8.59 12.49 15.61
C GLY A 214 9.29 11.15 15.34
N LYS A 215 9.00 10.11 16.13
CA LYS A 215 9.50 8.74 15.90
C LYS A 215 8.45 7.91 15.19
N ASP A 216 8.79 7.53 13.96
CA ASP A 216 7.99 6.66 13.11
C ASP A 216 8.37 5.19 13.35
N MET A 217 7.37 4.32 13.52
CA MET A 217 7.59 2.89 13.75
C MET A 217 6.59 2.03 12.96
N PHE A 218 7.09 0.95 12.36
CA PHE A 218 6.28 -0.11 11.79
C PHE A 218 6.04 -1.21 12.85
N HIS A 219 4.79 -1.64 12.98
CA HIS A 219 4.38 -2.65 13.97
C HIS A 219 4.02 -4.00 13.36
N GLY A 220 3.75 -4.05 12.06
CA GLY A 220 3.36 -5.27 11.39
C GLY A 220 2.33 -5.05 10.29
N VAL A 221 1.93 -6.16 9.69
CA VAL A 221 0.80 -6.23 8.76
C VAL A 221 -0.32 -6.98 9.48
N VAL A 222 -1.54 -6.52 9.30
CA VAL A 222 -2.75 -7.26 9.69
C VAL A 222 -3.64 -7.45 8.48
N ALA A 223 -4.54 -8.43 8.51
CA ALA A 223 -5.52 -8.61 7.45
C ALA A 223 -6.87 -9.08 8.00
N HIS A 224 -7.94 -8.74 7.28
CA HIS A 224 -9.19 -9.48 7.39
C HIS A 224 -8.97 -10.86 6.78
N ASP A 225 -9.13 -11.90 7.60
CA ASP A 225 -9.00 -13.29 7.18
C ASP A 225 -10.04 -14.14 7.91
N ASN A 226 -11.07 -14.54 7.16
CA ASN A 226 -12.21 -15.29 7.68
C ASN A 226 -11.88 -16.75 8.02
N SER A 227 -10.67 -17.20 7.69
CA SER A 227 -10.21 -18.57 7.95
C SER A 227 -9.58 -18.73 9.34
N TYR A 228 -9.37 -17.64 10.08
CA TYR A 228 -8.83 -17.70 11.43
C TYR A 228 -9.80 -18.46 12.35
N PRO A 229 -9.35 -19.52 13.05
CA PRO A 229 -10.17 -20.23 14.02
C PRO A 229 -10.69 -19.29 15.12
N GLY A 230 -12.00 -19.29 15.36
CA GLY A 230 -12.64 -18.39 16.31
C GLY A 230 -12.81 -16.94 15.82
N GLY A 231 -12.49 -16.68 14.56
CA GLY A 231 -12.46 -15.33 14.00
C GLY A 231 -13.81 -14.76 13.57
N SER A 232 -14.00 -13.45 13.74
CA SER A 232 -15.07 -12.67 13.10
C SER A 232 -14.63 -12.10 11.75
N ARG A 233 -15.58 -11.96 10.81
CA ARG A 233 -15.36 -11.39 9.46
C ARG A 233 -14.90 -9.93 9.47
N GLY A 234 -15.12 -9.22 10.57
CA GLY A 234 -14.75 -7.81 10.75
C GLY A 234 -13.42 -7.59 11.46
N ASP A 235 -12.77 -8.65 11.97
CA ASP A 235 -11.56 -8.51 12.77
C ASP A 235 -10.31 -8.50 11.90
N HIS A 236 -9.26 -7.88 12.43
CA HIS A 236 -7.93 -7.84 11.83
C HIS A 236 -7.05 -8.85 12.53
N TYR A 237 -6.40 -9.74 11.78
CA TYR A 237 -5.50 -10.75 12.32
C TYR A 237 -4.05 -10.44 11.98
N PRO A 238 -3.07 -10.72 12.87
CA PRO A 238 -1.67 -10.53 12.56
C PRO A 238 -1.27 -11.37 11.35
N VAL A 239 -0.54 -10.77 10.41
CA VAL A 239 0.02 -11.51 9.28
C VAL A 239 1.41 -11.99 9.64
N SER A 240 1.64 -13.29 9.49
CA SER A 240 2.97 -13.87 9.72
C SER A 240 3.94 -13.39 8.64
N GLN A 241 5.03 -12.78 9.10
CA GLN A 241 6.20 -12.59 8.27
C GLN A 241 6.92 -13.94 8.16
N GLN A 242 7.00 -14.49 6.95
CA GLN A 242 7.85 -15.65 6.71
C GLN A 242 9.32 -15.22 6.84
N PRO A 243 10.18 -16.08 7.42
CA PRO A 243 11.62 -15.85 7.33
C PRO A 243 11.99 -15.68 5.85
N PRO A 244 12.94 -14.80 5.52
CA PRO A 244 13.40 -14.69 4.14
C PRO A 244 13.77 -16.09 3.68
N VAL A 245 13.17 -16.54 2.56
CA VAL A 245 13.57 -17.80 1.93
C VAL A 245 15.07 -17.67 1.73
N GLN A 246 15.84 -18.42 2.52
CA GLN A 246 17.27 -18.50 2.31
C GLN A 246 17.39 -19.09 0.91
N ARG A 247 17.68 -18.24 -0.08
CA ARG A 247 18.07 -18.76 -1.40
C ARG A 247 19.28 -19.62 -1.08
N ALA A 248 19.13 -20.93 -1.23
CA ALA A 248 20.25 -21.83 -1.16
C ALA A 248 21.35 -21.20 -2.01
N SER A 249 22.49 -20.87 -1.39
CA SER A 249 23.62 -20.34 -2.11
C SER A 249 23.83 -21.28 -3.30
N PRO A 250 23.80 -20.79 -4.54
CA PRO A 250 24.05 -21.67 -5.67
C PRO A 250 25.44 -22.24 -5.45
N THR A 251 25.50 -23.53 -5.08
CA THR A 251 26.74 -24.27 -5.03
C THR A 251 27.16 -24.46 -6.48
N TRP A 252 27.78 -23.43 -7.04
CA TRP A 252 28.57 -23.55 -8.25
C TRP A 252 29.79 -24.41 -7.91
N ARG A 253 29.60 -25.73 -7.86
CA ARG A 253 30.73 -26.65 -8.04
C ARG A 253 31.08 -26.56 -9.52
N LEU A 254 32.05 -25.73 -9.86
CA LEU A 254 32.68 -25.82 -11.18
C LEU A 254 33.16 -27.26 -11.35
N PRO A 255 32.78 -27.96 -12.42
CA PRO A 255 33.32 -29.29 -12.70
C PRO A 255 34.84 -29.18 -12.84
N LYS A 256 35.57 -30.04 -12.14
CA LYS A 256 37.06 -30.09 -12.16
C LYS A 256 37.65 -30.28 -13.56
N SER A 257 36.84 -30.62 -14.56
CA SER A 257 37.25 -30.80 -15.96
C SER A 257 37.55 -29.50 -16.72
N TRP A 258 37.32 -28.33 -16.13
CA TRP A 258 37.62 -27.04 -16.76
C TRP A 258 39.04 -26.51 -16.47
N PHE A 259 39.86 -27.30 -15.77
CA PHE A 259 41.22 -26.93 -15.36
C PHE A 259 42.32 -27.83 -15.95
N ASN A 260 42.02 -28.58 -17.02
CA ASN A 260 43.03 -29.32 -17.80
C ASN A 260 43.08 -28.82 -19.23
#